data_AF-A0A371J3P5-F1
#
_entry.id   AF-A0A371J3P5-F1
#
_cell.length_a   1.000
_cell.length_b   1.000
_cell.length_c   1.000
_cell.angle_alpha   90.00
_cell.angle_beta   90.00
_cell.angle_gamma   90.00
#
_symmetry.space_group_name_H-M   'P 1'
#
loop_
_entity.id
_entity.type
_entity.pdbx_description
1 polymer ?
#
loop_
_entity_poly.entity_id
_entity_poly.type
_entity_poly.pdbx_seq_one_letter_code
_entity_poly.pdbx_strand_id
1 'polypeptide(L)'
;MNITQENAIKKLIKYVSTDNSILGLILCGSLAKGTETDQSDIDVFVVVTDKRFNNEKLHKNYFWGTDFDSEEFNIEIDGKIIPKDFLSKVWKYGNESIKSTLYYSKLIYSIDSDIEDLLQYKSHTSEKEKSENIRKFYSLMKSCRYSADDDLDNTLLINKCIYDTIFYACRLVLAYNDVLFPCIKNLYKELNTCSKLPNNFIKLMNEVLNSYSLDKMVEFYDSVDDYFKDYRFDNKLRKGYVLENELFWYFDTFPYSEI
;
A
#
# COMPACT_ATOMS: atom_id res chain seq x y z
N MET A 1 18.27 -3.61 13.19
CA MET A 1 17.65 -2.83 14.25
C MET A 1 18.76 -2.42 15.20
N ASN A 2 18.79 -1.18 15.66
CA ASN A 2 19.83 -0.71 16.58
C ASN A 2 19.36 -0.79 18.05
N ILE A 3 20.30 -0.58 18.98
CA ILE A 3 20.05 -0.68 20.42
C ILE A 3 18.97 0.33 20.87
N THR A 4 18.93 1.53 20.28
CA THR A 4 17.93 2.55 20.60
C THR A 4 16.51 2.06 20.24
N GLN A 5 16.33 1.54 19.03
CA GLN A 5 15.08 0.98 18.55
C GLN A 5 14.64 -0.22 19.40
N GLU A 6 15.55 -1.15 19.72
CA GLU A 6 15.25 -2.29 20.59
C GLU A 6 14.80 -1.87 22.00
N ASN A 7 15.45 -0.85 22.57
CA ASN A 7 15.10 -0.34 23.89
C ASN A 7 13.74 0.37 23.88
N ALA A 8 13.45 1.15 22.85
CA ALA A 8 12.15 1.79 22.69
C ALA A 8 11.02 0.76 22.55
N ILE A 9 11.22 -0.31 21.76
CA ILE A 9 10.25 -1.41 21.66
C ILE A 9 10.01 -2.07 23.02
N LYS A 10 11.06 -2.36 23.80
CA LYS A 10 10.91 -2.93 25.15
C LYS A 10 10.11 -2.01 26.08
N LYS A 11 10.33 -0.70 26.01
CA LYS A 11 9.55 0.30 26.76
C LYS A 11 8.08 0.31 26.32
N LEU A 12 7.81 0.28 25.01
CA LEU A 12 6.44 0.19 24.49
C LEU A 12 5.73 -1.06 25.01
N ILE A 13 6.37 -2.23 24.95
CA ILE A 13 5.81 -3.48 25.46
C ILE A 13 5.46 -3.35 26.95
N LYS A 14 6.35 -2.76 27.75
CA LYS A 14 6.07 -2.53 29.17
C LYS A 14 4.89 -1.59 29.38
N TYR A 15 4.83 -0.49 28.62
CA TYR A 15 3.73 0.48 28.69
C TYR A 15 2.39 -0.20 28.37
N VAL A 16 2.28 -0.88 27.22
CA VAL A 16 1.02 -1.51 26.79
C VAL A 16 0.61 -2.68 27.70
N SER A 17 1.57 -3.34 28.35
CA SER A 17 1.26 -4.47 29.25
C SER A 17 0.48 -4.10 30.50
N THR A 18 0.37 -2.80 30.81
CA THR A 18 -0.41 -2.30 31.94
C THR A 18 -1.86 -1.95 31.58
N ASP A 19 -2.19 -1.95 30.28
CA ASP A 19 -3.50 -1.58 29.76
C ASP A 19 -4.19 -2.76 29.08
N ASN A 20 -5.09 -3.42 29.82
CA ASN A 20 -5.86 -4.57 29.34
C ASN A 20 -6.82 -4.24 28.17
N SER A 21 -6.99 -2.96 27.81
CA SER A 21 -7.74 -2.59 26.61
C SER A 21 -6.92 -2.75 25.33
N ILE A 22 -5.59 -2.91 25.43
CA ILE A 22 -4.68 -3.25 24.34
C ILE A 22 -4.51 -4.77 24.30
N LEU A 23 -5.01 -5.38 23.23
CA LEU A 23 -4.95 -6.82 23.02
C LEU A 23 -3.61 -7.26 22.43
N GLY A 24 -2.98 -6.42 21.62
CA GLY A 24 -1.69 -6.73 21.02
C GLY A 24 -1.03 -5.54 20.35
N LEU A 25 0.29 -5.69 20.11
CA LEU A 25 1.12 -4.71 19.43
C LEU A 25 1.85 -5.41 18.28
N ILE A 26 1.65 -4.90 17.07
CA ILE A 26 2.18 -5.48 15.84
C ILE A 26 3.14 -4.48 15.23
N LEU A 27 4.41 -4.85 15.11
CA LEU A 27 5.44 -4.07 14.46
C LEU A 27 5.25 -4.10 12.94
N CYS A 28 5.32 -2.93 12.32
CA CYS A 28 5.14 -2.70 10.90
C CYS A 28 6.36 -1.98 10.31
N GLY A 29 6.22 -1.47 9.09
CA GLY A 29 7.20 -0.56 8.53
C GLY A 29 8.56 -1.18 8.24
N SER A 30 9.58 -0.34 8.31
CA SER A 30 10.96 -0.71 7.94
C SER A 30 11.57 -1.72 8.93
N LEU A 31 11.32 -1.58 10.23
CA LEU A 31 11.83 -2.48 11.27
C LEU A 31 11.24 -3.89 11.14
N ALA A 32 9.95 -4.01 10.80
CA ALA A 32 9.36 -5.32 10.57
C ALA A 32 9.99 -6.00 9.34
N LYS A 33 10.26 -5.22 8.29
CA LYS A 33 10.85 -5.68 7.02
C LYS A 33 12.35 -5.97 7.07
N GLY A 34 13.07 -5.52 8.09
CA GLY A 34 14.54 -5.62 8.14
C GLY A 34 15.23 -4.65 7.17
N THR A 35 14.59 -3.53 6.87
CA THR A 35 15.09 -2.49 5.95
C THR A 35 15.25 -1.14 6.62
N GLU A 36 15.20 -1.12 7.95
CA GLU A 36 15.38 0.04 8.78
C GLU A 36 16.79 0.63 8.66
N THR A 37 16.86 1.92 8.91
CA THR A 37 18.08 2.69 9.13
C THR A 37 18.12 3.13 10.59
N ASP A 38 19.25 3.74 11.01
CA ASP A 38 19.36 4.30 12.35
C ASP A 38 18.39 5.46 12.64
N GLN A 39 17.79 6.02 11.59
CA GLN A 39 16.83 7.13 11.66
C GLN A 39 15.38 6.66 11.41
N SER A 40 15.15 5.36 11.30
CA SER A 40 13.79 4.85 11.09
C SER A 40 12.98 4.94 12.37
N ASP A 41 11.74 5.37 12.23
CA ASP A 41 10.65 5.40 13.20
C ASP A 41 10.16 3.99 13.56
N ILE A 42 9.33 3.90 14.60
CA ILE A 42 8.66 2.67 15.00
C ILE A 42 7.19 2.73 14.56
N ASP A 43 6.89 2.05 13.44
CA ASP A 43 5.52 1.82 12.98
C ASP A 43 4.85 0.66 13.74
N VAL A 44 3.65 0.87 14.29
CA VAL A 44 2.88 -0.21 14.94
C VAL A 44 1.39 -0.19 14.61
N PHE A 45 0.77 -1.37 14.57
CA PHE A 45 -0.66 -1.48 14.82
C PHE A 45 -0.91 -1.81 16.30
N VAL A 46 -1.80 -1.04 16.92
CA VAL A 46 -2.25 -1.25 18.29
C VAL A 46 -3.62 -1.91 18.22
N VAL A 47 -3.65 -3.22 18.46
CA VAL A 47 -4.90 -3.99 18.45
C VAL A 47 -5.57 -3.76 19.79
N VAL A 48 -6.79 -3.22 19.78
CA VAL A 48 -7.54 -2.89 21.01
C VAL A 48 -8.87 -3.63 21.07
N THR A 49 -9.43 -3.70 22.28
CA THR A 49 -10.80 -4.19 22.48
C THR A 49 -11.83 -3.38 21.67
N ASP A 50 -12.92 -4.01 21.26
CA ASP A 50 -14.00 -3.32 20.53
C ASP A 50 -14.56 -2.13 21.31
N LYS A 51 -14.64 -2.23 22.65
CA LYS A 51 -15.08 -1.13 23.52
C LYS A 51 -14.15 0.08 23.37
N ARG A 52 -12.83 -0.12 23.42
CA ARG A 52 -11.87 0.97 23.23
C ARG A 52 -11.94 1.50 21.81
N PHE A 53 -11.90 0.63 20.80
CA PHE A 53 -11.94 1.08 19.40
C PHE A 53 -13.19 1.92 19.10
N ASN A 54 -14.36 1.52 19.59
CA ASN A 54 -15.59 2.29 19.42
C ASN A 54 -15.51 3.67 20.09
N ASN A 55 -14.89 3.79 21.26
CA ASN A 55 -14.65 5.07 21.91
C ASN A 55 -13.73 5.96 21.06
N GLU A 56 -12.58 5.43 20.62
CA GLU A 56 -11.64 6.16 19.77
C GLU A 56 -12.29 6.61 18.45
N LYS A 57 -13.11 5.73 17.84
CA LYS A 57 -13.87 6.03 16.62
C LYS A 57 -14.81 7.22 16.78
N LEU A 58 -15.51 7.34 17.91
CA LEU A 58 -16.40 8.48 18.19
C LEU A 58 -15.63 9.81 18.21
N HIS A 59 -14.39 9.78 18.69
CA HIS A 59 -13.50 10.93 18.77
C HIS A 59 -12.59 11.09 17.55
N LYS A 60 -12.71 10.20 16.55
CA LYS A 60 -11.84 10.12 15.36
C LYS A 60 -10.35 9.98 15.71
N ASN A 61 -10.05 9.35 16.84
CA ASN A 61 -8.69 9.19 17.35
C ASN A 61 -8.10 7.85 16.89
N TYR A 62 -7.62 7.78 15.65
CA TYR A 62 -7.07 6.53 15.09
C TYR A 62 -5.54 6.41 15.20
N PHE A 63 -4.88 7.46 15.68
CA PHE A 63 -3.42 7.53 15.79
C PHE A 63 -2.99 7.26 17.23
N TRP A 64 -1.85 6.58 17.39
CA TRP A 64 -1.24 6.25 18.67
C TRP A 64 0.25 6.56 18.61
N GLY A 65 0.64 7.74 19.10
CA GLY A 65 2.02 8.21 18.96
C GLY A 65 2.29 9.50 19.73
N THR A 66 1.29 10.37 19.81
CA THR A 66 1.35 11.67 20.49
C THR A 66 1.77 11.58 21.96
N ASP A 67 1.44 10.48 22.65
CA ASP A 67 1.79 10.29 24.06
C ASP A 67 3.29 9.95 24.25
N PHE A 68 4.01 9.65 23.16
CA PHE A 68 5.42 9.28 23.17
C PHE A 68 6.35 10.39 22.68
N ASP A 69 5.81 11.55 22.30
CA ASP A 69 6.56 12.75 21.95
C ASP A 69 7.21 13.34 23.22
N SER A 70 8.23 12.65 23.72
CA SER A 70 8.94 12.96 24.97
C SER A 70 10.41 12.55 24.89
N GLU A 71 11.24 13.13 25.77
CA GLU A 71 12.66 12.72 25.94
C GLU A 71 12.82 11.24 26.33
N GLU A 72 11.73 10.58 26.77
CA GLU A 72 11.78 9.18 27.18
C GLU A 72 11.98 8.23 26.00
N PHE A 73 11.37 8.52 24.83
CA PHE A 73 11.38 7.59 23.70
C PHE A 73 12.48 7.88 22.67
N ASN A 74 12.97 9.12 22.52
CA ASN A 74 14.08 9.51 21.61
C ASN A 74 13.96 8.96 20.16
N ILE A 75 12.80 8.48 19.77
CA ILE A 75 12.45 7.90 18.47
C ILE A 75 10.97 8.15 18.25
N GLU A 76 10.60 8.47 17.01
CA GLU A 76 9.21 8.64 16.62
C GLU A 76 8.48 7.31 16.64
N ILE A 77 7.26 7.32 17.15
CA ILE A 77 6.37 6.16 17.20
C ILE A 77 5.10 6.52 16.43
N ASP A 78 4.88 5.85 15.30
CA ASP A 78 3.67 5.97 14.49
C ASP A 78 2.80 4.72 14.69
N GLY A 79 1.85 4.82 15.61
CA GLY A 79 0.87 3.79 15.87
C GLY A 79 -0.48 4.08 15.22
N LYS A 80 -1.15 3.02 14.80
CA LYS A 80 -2.53 3.07 14.30
C LYS A 80 -3.40 2.16 15.17
N ILE A 81 -4.45 2.72 15.76
CA ILE A 81 -5.39 1.99 16.62
C ILE A 81 -6.37 1.22 15.73
N ILE A 82 -6.41 -0.10 15.91
CA ILE A 82 -7.25 -0.99 15.10
C ILE A 82 -8.06 -1.96 15.98
N PRO A 83 -9.29 -2.35 15.55
CA PRO A 83 -10.01 -3.45 16.18
C PRO A 83 -9.42 -4.79 15.74
N LYS A 84 -9.66 -5.87 16.50
CA LYS A 84 -9.14 -7.21 16.16
C LYS A 84 -9.60 -7.70 14.78
N ASP A 85 -10.86 -7.43 14.42
CA ASP A 85 -11.45 -7.86 13.15
C ASP A 85 -10.85 -7.16 11.92
N PHE A 86 -10.07 -6.09 12.10
CA PHE A 86 -9.30 -5.46 11.03
C PHE A 86 -8.33 -6.45 10.38
N LEU A 87 -7.68 -7.31 11.17
CA LEU A 87 -6.65 -8.24 10.70
C LEU A 87 -7.19 -9.22 9.67
N SER A 88 -8.39 -9.77 9.89
CA SER A 88 -9.05 -10.65 8.91
C SER A 88 -9.66 -9.86 7.75
N LYS A 89 -10.21 -8.68 8.01
CA LYS A 89 -10.80 -7.82 6.97
C LYS A 89 -9.78 -7.31 5.96
N VAL A 90 -8.52 -7.07 6.34
CA VAL A 90 -7.47 -6.64 5.40
C VAL A 90 -7.26 -7.65 4.27
N TRP A 91 -7.33 -8.94 4.55
CA TRP A 91 -7.13 -9.95 3.50
C TRP A 91 -8.29 -9.99 2.50
N LYS A 92 -9.50 -9.69 2.95
CA LYS A 92 -10.70 -9.71 2.11
C LYS A 92 -10.95 -8.37 1.40
N TYR A 93 -10.75 -7.25 2.10
CA TYR A 93 -11.14 -5.90 1.68
C TYR A 93 -9.98 -4.90 1.61
N GLY A 94 -8.78 -5.28 2.05
CA GLY A 94 -7.63 -4.39 2.03
C GLY A 94 -7.13 -4.14 0.61
N ASN A 95 -6.65 -2.92 0.36
CA ASN A 95 -5.84 -2.66 -0.82
C ASN A 95 -4.45 -3.32 -0.71
N GLU A 96 -3.70 -3.34 -1.81
CA GLU A 96 -2.38 -3.99 -1.86
C GLU A 96 -1.39 -3.43 -0.84
N SER A 97 -1.46 -2.13 -0.51
CA SER A 97 -0.53 -1.47 0.41
C SER A 97 -0.73 -1.92 1.86
N ILE A 98 -1.98 -2.00 2.31
CA ILE A 98 -2.27 -2.49 3.67
C ILE A 98 -2.02 -4.01 3.76
N LYS A 99 -2.33 -4.77 2.71
CA LYS A 99 -1.98 -6.20 2.62
C LYS A 99 -0.46 -6.39 2.69
N SER A 100 0.32 -5.59 1.95
CA SER A 100 1.79 -5.61 1.99
C SER A 100 2.31 -5.29 3.39
N THR A 101 1.75 -4.29 4.06
CA THR A 101 2.11 -3.93 5.43
C THR A 101 1.89 -5.10 6.39
N LEU A 102 0.71 -5.72 6.35
CA LEU A 102 0.37 -6.84 7.22
C LEU A 102 1.22 -8.09 6.91
N TYR A 103 1.50 -8.35 5.62
CA TYR A 103 2.29 -9.50 5.18
C TYR A 103 3.70 -9.55 5.80
N TYR A 104 4.33 -8.38 5.97
CA TYR A 104 5.66 -8.24 6.55
C TYR A 104 5.66 -7.91 8.05
N SER A 105 4.48 -7.73 8.64
CA SER A 105 4.35 -7.34 10.04
C SER A 105 4.80 -8.45 11.00
N LYS A 106 5.12 -8.08 12.24
CA LYS A 106 5.58 -8.99 13.29
C LYS A 106 4.83 -8.71 14.58
N LEU A 107 4.24 -9.75 15.20
CA LEU A 107 3.66 -9.62 16.53
C LEU A 107 4.80 -9.44 17.56
N ILE A 108 4.73 -8.37 18.36
CA ILE A 108 5.74 -8.09 19.40
C ILE A 108 5.17 -8.12 20.82
N TYR A 109 3.84 -8.07 20.97
CA TYR A 109 3.13 -8.26 22.22
C TYR A 109 1.71 -8.74 21.96
N SER A 110 1.18 -9.64 22.80
CA SER A 110 -0.24 -10.00 22.79
C SER A 110 -0.68 -10.57 24.13
N ILE A 111 -1.94 -10.30 24.51
CA ILE A 111 -2.69 -11.03 25.54
C ILE A 111 -3.80 -11.91 24.95
N ASP A 112 -4.04 -11.78 23.65
CA ASP A 112 -5.03 -12.54 22.89
C ASP A 112 -4.30 -13.46 21.89
N SER A 113 -4.36 -14.77 22.14
CA SER A 113 -3.70 -15.79 21.30
C SER A 113 -4.20 -15.78 19.86
N ASP A 114 -5.43 -15.35 19.60
CA ASP A 114 -6.01 -15.35 18.25
C ASP A 114 -5.28 -14.39 17.29
N ILE A 115 -4.63 -13.35 17.83
CA ILE A 115 -3.95 -12.33 17.01
C ILE A 115 -2.82 -12.95 16.21
N GLU A 116 -2.08 -13.89 16.79
CA GLU A 116 -0.99 -14.57 16.08
C GLU A 116 -1.52 -15.39 14.90
N ASP A 117 -2.59 -16.16 15.13
CA ASP A 117 -3.24 -16.96 14.08
C ASP A 117 -3.79 -16.08 12.94
N LEU A 118 -4.40 -14.93 13.29
CA LEU A 118 -4.92 -13.97 12.31
C LEU A 118 -3.81 -13.33 11.46
N LEU A 119 -2.60 -13.15 12.00
CA LEU A 119 -1.45 -12.64 11.26
C LEU A 119 -0.79 -13.71 10.39
N GLN A 120 -0.78 -14.95 10.86
CA GLN A 120 -0.30 -16.09 10.09
C GLN A 120 -1.24 -16.45 8.93
N TYR A 121 -2.52 -16.11 9.06
CA TYR A 121 -3.49 -16.21 7.96
C TYR A 121 -3.12 -15.25 6.83
N LYS A 122 -2.24 -15.71 5.94
CA LYS A 122 -1.87 -15.01 4.72
C LYS A 122 -2.74 -15.52 3.59
N SER A 123 -3.76 -14.76 3.21
CA SER A 123 -4.48 -15.07 1.97
C SER A 123 -3.60 -14.71 0.80
N HIS A 124 -3.23 -15.71 -0.01
CA HIS A 124 -2.71 -15.43 -1.34
C HIS A 124 -3.73 -14.61 -2.12
N THR A 125 -3.24 -13.69 -2.95
CA THR A 125 -4.06 -13.00 -3.93
C THR A 125 -4.71 -14.06 -4.82
N SER A 126 -6.03 -14.10 -4.85
CA SER A 126 -6.73 -15.06 -5.70
C SER A 126 -6.47 -14.77 -7.18
N GLU A 127 -6.54 -15.78 -8.05
CA GLU A 127 -6.39 -15.58 -9.51
C GLU A 127 -7.41 -14.57 -10.05
N LYS A 128 -8.61 -14.51 -9.44
CA LYS A 128 -9.64 -13.51 -9.74
C LYS A 128 -9.15 -12.10 -9.40
N GLU A 129 -8.69 -11.88 -8.16
CA GLU A 129 -8.18 -10.58 -7.71
C GLU A 129 -6.97 -10.13 -8.54
N LYS A 130 -6.06 -11.05 -8.85
CA LYS A 130 -4.91 -10.79 -9.73
C LYS A 130 -5.36 -10.33 -11.11
N SER A 131 -6.29 -11.06 -11.73
CA SER A 131 -6.83 -10.70 -13.04
C SER A 131 -7.48 -9.31 -12.99
N GLU A 132 -8.31 -9.03 -11.99
CA GLU A 132 -8.99 -7.75 -11.79
C GLU A 132 -7.99 -6.59 -11.61
N ASN A 133 -6.94 -6.78 -10.81
CA ASN A 133 -5.89 -5.77 -10.62
C ASN A 133 -5.12 -5.50 -11.93
N ILE A 134 -4.76 -6.53 -12.68
CA ILE A 134 -4.15 -6.37 -14.02
C ILE A 134 -5.09 -5.55 -14.92
N ARG A 135 -6.40 -5.88 -14.96
CA ARG A 135 -7.37 -5.11 -15.77
C ARG A 135 -7.43 -3.67 -15.35
N LYS A 136 -7.54 -3.43 -14.04
CA LYS A 136 -7.63 -2.09 -13.48
C LYS A 136 -6.41 -1.25 -13.83
N PHE A 137 -5.21 -1.71 -13.54
CA PHE A 137 -4.00 -0.92 -13.76
C PHE A 137 -3.69 -0.70 -15.23
N TYR A 138 -3.94 -1.69 -16.09
CA TYR A 138 -3.85 -1.50 -17.54
C TYR A 138 -4.83 -0.42 -18.03
N SER A 139 -6.08 -0.45 -17.55
CA SER A 139 -7.11 0.55 -17.89
C SER A 139 -6.71 1.97 -17.48
N LEU A 140 -6.22 2.12 -16.24
CA LEU A 140 -5.84 3.42 -15.68
C LEU A 140 -4.61 3.98 -16.38
N MET A 141 -3.58 3.16 -16.61
CA MET A 141 -2.39 3.53 -17.39
C MET A 141 -2.78 4.06 -18.78
N LYS A 142 -3.63 3.31 -19.50
CA LYS A 142 -4.13 3.70 -20.82
C LYS A 142 -4.91 5.01 -20.79
N SER A 143 -5.81 5.18 -19.82
CA SER A 143 -6.58 6.42 -19.68
C SER A 143 -5.66 7.62 -19.47
N CYS A 144 -4.69 7.52 -18.55
CA CYS A 144 -3.75 8.60 -18.25
C CYS A 144 -2.89 8.97 -19.46
N ARG A 145 -2.41 7.97 -20.21
CA ARG A 145 -1.64 8.20 -21.43
C ARG A 145 -2.41 9.05 -22.44
N TYR A 146 -3.67 8.68 -22.76
CA TYR A 146 -4.44 9.39 -23.79
C TYR A 146 -5.01 10.73 -23.31
N SER A 147 -5.29 10.89 -22.01
CA SER A 147 -5.70 12.20 -21.47
C SER A 147 -4.65 13.29 -21.62
N ALA A 148 -3.38 12.93 -21.85
CA ALA A 148 -2.33 13.90 -22.13
C ALA A 148 -2.43 14.54 -23.54
N ASP A 149 -3.16 13.91 -24.47
CA ASP A 149 -3.27 14.38 -25.86
C ASP A 149 -4.33 15.50 -26.04
N ASP A 150 -5.20 15.70 -25.05
CA ASP A 150 -6.36 16.60 -25.14
C ASP A 150 -6.02 18.09 -24.90
N ASP A 151 -4.93 18.39 -24.17
CA ASP A 151 -4.55 19.76 -23.77
C ASP A 151 -3.02 19.88 -23.61
N LEU A 152 -2.33 19.94 -24.75
CA LEU A 152 -0.85 19.91 -24.83
C LEU A 152 -0.16 21.16 -24.24
N ASP A 153 -0.90 22.23 -23.99
CA ASP A 153 -0.36 23.46 -23.38
C ASP A 153 -0.47 23.43 -21.84
N ASN A 154 -1.15 22.43 -21.27
CA ASN A 154 -1.37 22.29 -19.84
C ASN A 154 -0.29 21.43 -19.18
N THR A 155 0.84 22.05 -18.86
CA THR A 155 1.99 21.38 -18.23
C THR A 155 1.63 20.63 -16.95
N LEU A 156 0.69 21.14 -16.16
CA LEU A 156 0.23 20.46 -14.94
C LEU A 156 -0.45 19.14 -15.27
N LEU A 157 -1.38 19.16 -16.24
CA LEU A 157 -2.07 17.96 -16.72
C LEU A 157 -1.07 16.95 -17.31
N ILE A 158 -0.17 17.41 -18.18
CA ILE A 158 0.84 16.54 -18.81
C ILE A 158 1.70 15.86 -17.75
N ASN A 159 2.25 16.61 -16.80
CA ASN A 159 3.12 16.04 -15.76
C ASN A 159 2.36 15.05 -14.88
N LYS A 160 1.09 15.32 -14.58
CA LYS A 160 0.20 14.38 -13.87
C LYS A 160 -0.01 13.09 -14.69
N CYS A 161 -0.33 13.22 -15.97
CA CYS A 161 -0.54 12.06 -16.86
C CYS A 161 0.72 11.21 -17.00
N ILE A 162 1.90 11.84 -17.09
CA ILE A 162 3.19 11.14 -17.10
C ILE A 162 3.38 10.34 -15.81
N TYR A 163 3.23 10.99 -14.65
CA TYR A 163 3.37 10.33 -13.35
C TYR A 163 2.39 9.17 -13.22
N ASP A 164 1.11 9.38 -13.51
CA ASP A 164 0.08 8.36 -13.37
C ASP A 164 0.28 7.19 -14.34
N THR A 165 0.69 7.46 -15.58
CA THR A 165 1.00 6.40 -16.57
C THR A 165 2.12 5.49 -16.05
N ILE A 166 3.21 6.07 -15.53
CA ILE A 166 4.30 5.31 -14.92
C ILE A 166 3.82 4.56 -13.68
N PHE A 167 3.09 5.25 -12.80
CA PHE A 167 2.61 4.67 -11.54
C PHE A 167 1.73 3.44 -11.77
N TYR A 168 0.78 3.52 -12.70
CA TYR A 168 -0.10 2.41 -13.02
C TYR A 168 0.61 1.31 -13.82
N ALA A 169 1.56 1.64 -14.70
CA ALA A 169 2.40 0.63 -15.37
C ALA A 169 3.21 -0.19 -14.35
N CYS A 170 3.77 0.45 -13.33
CA CYS A 170 4.50 -0.23 -12.27
C CYS A 170 3.59 -1.14 -11.45
N ARG A 171 2.39 -0.68 -11.06
CA ARG A 171 1.42 -1.53 -10.34
C ARG A 171 0.89 -2.68 -11.19
N LEU A 172 0.72 -2.48 -12.50
CA LEU A 172 0.39 -3.53 -13.45
C LEU A 172 1.46 -4.65 -13.44
N VAL A 173 2.73 -4.27 -13.51
CA VAL A 173 3.86 -5.21 -13.41
C VAL A 173 3.86 -5.96 -12.08
N LEU A 174 3.67 -5.26 -10.96
CA LEU A 174 3.63 -5.90 -9.64
C LEU A 174 2.50 -6.93 -9.55
N ALA A 175 1.27 -6.55 -9.97
CA ALA A 175 0.13 -7.45 -10.00
C ALA A 175 0.38 -8.67 -10.90
N TYR A 176 1.02 -8.49 -12.06
CA TYR A 176 1.37 -9.58 -12.97
C TYR A 176 2.34 -10.60 -12.33
N ASN A 177 3.27 -10.11 -11.51
CA ASN A 177 4.26 -10.92 -10.79
C ASN A 177 3.76 -11.46 -9.44
N ASP A 178 2.50 -11.19 -9.06
CA ASP A 178 1.94 -11.54 -7.74
C ASP A 178 2.72 -10.90 -6.57
N VAL A 179 3.15 -9.65 -6.78
CA VAL A 179 3.86 -8.85 -5.78
C VAL A 179 2.92 -7.75 -5.27
N LEU A 180 2.73 -7.68 -3.95
CA LEU A 180 1.90 -6.65 -3.34
C LEU A 180 2.59 -5.29 -3.43
N PHE A 181 1.89 -4.28 -3.96
CA PHE A 181 2.34 -2.88 -3.93
C PHE A 181 2.56 -2.42 -2.48
N PRO A 182 3.77 -2.01 -2.07
CA PRO A 182 4.02 -1.61 -0.69
C PRO A 182 3.62 -0.14 -0.45
N CYS A 183 4.29 0.77 -1.15
CA CYS A 183 4.12 2.21 -1.16
C CYS A 183 5.04 2.77 -2.26
N ILE A 184 4.89 4.05 -2.61
CA ILE A 184 5.68 4.68 -3.67
C ILE A 184 7.19 4.64 -3.37
N LYS A 185 7.58 4.88 -2.10
CA LYS A 185 8.98 4.88 -1.63
C LYS A 185 9.69 3.55 -1.92
N ASN A 186 8.99 2.43 -1.80
CA ASN A 186 9.55 1.08 -1.98
C ASN A 186 9.21 0.45 -3.34
N LEU A 187 8.48 1.16 -4.21
CA LEU A 187 8.03 0.63 -5.50
C LEU A 187 9.19 0.10 -6.35
N TYR A 188 10.26 0.87 -6.50
CA TYR A 188 11.46 0.46 -7.26
C TYR A 188 12.10 -0.81 -6.70
N LYS A 189 12.11 -0.98 -5.37
CA LYS A 189 12.71 -2.15 -4.74
C LYS A 189 11.92 -3.41 -5.11
N GLU A 190 10.60 -3.36 -5.06
CA GLU A 190 9.74 -4.49 -5.45
C GLU A 190 9.74 -4.75 -6.96
N LEU A 191 9.85 -3.70 -7.78
CA LEU A 191 10.01 -3.89 -9.23
C LEU A 191 11.29 -4.67 -9.57
N ASN A 192 12.37 -4.48 -8.81
CA ASN A 192 13.61 -5.22 -9.01
C ASN A 192 13.53 -6.71 -8.59
N THR A 193 12.50 -7.12 -7.84
CA THR A 193 12.27 -8.54 -7.52
C THR A 193 11.41 -9.24 -8.58
N CYS A 194 10.76 -8.48 -9.47
CA CYS A 194 9.90 -9.01 -10.52
C CYS A 194 10.72 -9.69 -11.62
N SER A 195 10.35 -10.93 -11.95
CA SER A 195 11.01 -11.70 -13.03
C SER A 195 10.37 -11.46 -14.40
N LYS A 196 9.13 -10.97 -14.44
CA LYS A 196 8.36 -10.75 -15.66
C LYS A 196 8.13 -9.26 -15.89
N LEU A 197 8.96 -8.67 -16.74
CA LEU A 197 8.98 -7.24 -17.03
C LEU A 197 8.93 -7.02 -18.55
N PRO A 198 8.29 -5.93 -19.02
CA PRO A 198 8.48 -5.46 -20.38
C PRO A 198 9.96 -5.21 -20.68
N ASN A 199 10.36 -5.39 -21.94
CA ASN A 199 11.74 -5.17 -22.34
C ASN A 199 12.17 -3.73 -22.05
N ASN A 200 13.34 -3.56 -21.42
CA ASN A 200 13.89 -2.26 -21.02
C ASN A 200 12.98 -1.44 -20.08
N PHE A 201 12.01 -2.05 -19.38
CA PHE A 201 11.01 -1.34 -18.56
C PHE A 201 11.61 -0.28 -17.62
N ILE A 202 12.58 -0.67 -16.79
CA ILE A 202 13.22 0.24 -15.82
C ILE A 202 13.99 1.37 -16.53
N LYS A 203 14.66 1.06 -17.65
CA LYS A 203 15.41 2.05 -18.43
C LYS A 203 14.46 3.09 -19.02
N LEU A 204 13.41 2.66 -19.71
CA LEU A 204 12.41 3.54 -20.33
C LEU A 204 11.71 4.39 -19.27
N MET A 205 11.28 3.80 -18.16
CA MET A 205 10.70 4.54 -17.03
C MET A 205 11.62 5.67 -16.55
N ASN A 206 12.91 5.39 -16.37
CA ASN A 206 13.88 6.40 -15.93
C ASN A 206 14.08 7.50 -16.99
N GLU A 207 14.05 7.18 -18.28
CA GLU A 207 14.11 8.18 -19.36
C GLU A 207 12.90 9.13 -19.30
N VAL A 208 11.69 8.62 -19.03
CA VAL A 208 10.50 9.46 -18.84
C VAL A 208 10.65 10.33 -17.59
N LEU A 209 11.03 9.78 -16.44
CA LEU A 209 11.15 10.53 -15.18
C LEU A 209 12.24 11.60 -15.22
N ASN A 210 13.32 11.39 -15.98
CA ASN A 210 14.39 12.38 -16.11
C ASN A 210 14.05 13.52 -17.08
N SER A 211 13.18 13.25 -18.07
CA SER A 211 12.86 14.21 -19.12
C SER A 211 11.49 14.87 -18.95
N TYR A 212 10.55 14.21 -18.25
CA TYR A 212 9.12 14.54 -18.26
C TYR A 212 8.59 14.78 -19.69
N SER A 213 9.10 14.03 -20.66
CA SER A 213 8.74 14.15 -22.07
C SER A 213 7.52 13.29 -22.41
N LEU A 214 6.56 13.89 -23.11
CA LEU A 214 5.39 13.19 -23.65
C LEU A 214 5.83 12.08 -24.63
N ASP A 215 6.76 12.38 -25.54
CA ASP A 215 7.28 11.41 -26.51
C ASP A 215 7.90 10.19 -25.81
N LYS A 216 8.68 10.42 -24.75
CA LYS A 216 9.26 9.33 -23.96
C LYS A 216 8.21 8.54 -23.21
N MET A 217 7.17 9.20 -22.70
CA MET A 217 6.03 8.50 -22.11
C MET A 217 5.31 7.64 -23.15
N VAL A 218 5.19 8.07 -24.41
CA VAL A 218 4.63 7.23 -25.50
C VAL A 218 5.49 5.99 -25.73
N GLU A 219 6.80 6.15 -25.87
CA GLU A 219 7.73 5.03 -26.06
C GLU A 219 7.65 4.01 -24.90
N PHE A 220 7.59 4.51 -23.66
CA PHE A 220 7.40 3.68 -22.47
C PHE A 220 6.06 2.95 -22.51
N TYR A 221 4.96 3.69 -22.75
CA TYR A 221 3.62 3.13 -22.81
C TYR A 221 3.49 2.04 -23.87
N ASP A 222 3.99 2.26 -25.09
CA ASP A 222 3.89 1.31 -26.20
C ASP A 222 4.63 0.00 -25.88
N SER A 223 5.79 0.09 -25.22
CA SER A 223 6.54 -1.09 -24.73
C SER A 223 5.74 -1.90 -23.71
N VAL A 224 5.06 -1.22 -22.77
CA VAL A 224 4.21 -1.87 -21.77
C VAL A 224 2.95 -2.45 -22.42
N ASP A 225 2.30 -1.71 -23.31
CA ASP A 225 1.08 -2.14 -24.00
C ASP A 225 1.30 -3.36 -24.90
N ASP A 226 2.40 -3.43 -25.66
CA ASP A 226 2.71 -4.63 -26.45
C ASP A 226 2.96 -5.86 -25.57
N TYR A 227 3.66 -5.68 -24.44
CA TYR A 227 3.90 -6.78 -23.50
C TYR A 227 2.60 -7.32 -22.89
N PHE A 228 1.63 -6.44 -22.62
CA PHE A 228 0.34 -6.79 -22.03
C PHE A 228 -0.80 -6.92 -23.05
N LYS A 229 -0.51 -7.05 -24.36
CA LYS A 229 -1.54 -7.03 -25.41
C LYS A 229 -2.61 -8.12 -25.28
N ASP A 230 -2.27 -9.27 -24.71
CA ASP A 230 -3.21 -10.38 -24.48
C ASP A 230 -4.19 -10.07 -23.34
N TYR A 231 -3.87 -9.06 -22.52
CA TYR A 231 -4.72 -8.48 -21.49
C TYR A 231 -5.43 -7.21 -21.97
N ARG A 232 -5.47 -6.93 -23.28
CA ARG A 232 -6.31 -5.84 -23.80
C ARG A 232 -7.77 -6.15 -23.55
N PHE A 233 -8.43 -5.28 -22.81
CA PHE A 233 -9.86 -5.40 -22.53
C PHE A 233 -10.67 -4.47 -23.43
N ASP A 234 -11.85 -4.93 -23.83
CA ASP A 234 -12.83 -4.10 -24.54
C ASP A 234 -13.14 -2.85 -23.70
N ASN A 235 -13.39 -1.72 -24.37
CA ASN A 235 -13.36 -0.33 -23.87
C ASN A 235 -14.41 0.01 -22.78
N LYS A 236 -14.99 -1.00 -22.09
CA LYS A 236 -15.78 -0.87 -20.85
C LYS A 236 -14.94 -0.41 -19.64
N LEU A 237 -13.69 0.03 -19.88
CA LEU A 237 -12.65 0.53 -18.98
C LEU A 237 -13.09 1.69 -18.07
N ARG A 238 -14.20 2.38 -18.39
CA ARG A 238 -14.74 3.45 -17.54
C ARG A 238 -15.35 2.95 -16.23
N LYS A 239 -15.75 1.69 -16.11
CA LYS A 239 -16.41 1.22 -14.89
C LYS A 239 -15.49 1.31 -13.66
N GLY A 240 -14.24 0.86 -13.78
CA GLY A 240 -13.27 0.94 -12.67
C GLY A 240 -12.91 2.39 -12.32
N TYR A 241 -12.62 3.21 -13.33
CA TYR A 241 -12.33 4.63 -13.13
C TYR A 241 -13.48 5.39 -12.48
N VAL A 242 -14.72 5.20 -12.96
CA VAL A 242 -15.92 5.84 -12.40
C VAL A 242 -16.17 5.35 -10.99
N LEU A 243 -16.05 4.04 -10.71
CA LEU A 243 -16.21 3.51 -9.36
C LEU A 243 -15.17 4.06 -8.38
N GLU A 244 -13.90 4.21 -8.79
CA GLU A 244 -12.83 4.63 -7.89
C GLU A 244 -12.70 6.16 -7.74
N ASN A 245 -12.99 6.93 -8.79
CA ASN A 245 -12.81 8.39 -8.78
C ASN A 245 -14.11 9.16 -8.60
N GLU A 246 -15.24 8.65 -9.11
CA GLU A 246 -16.49 9.41 -9.19
C GLU A 246 -17.59 8.87 -8.27
N LEU A 247 -17.68 7.56 -8.09
CA LEU A 247 -18.77 6.88 -7.37
C LEU A 247 -18.32 6.13 -6.12
N PHE A 248 -17.05 6.25 -5.69
CA PHE A 248 -16.55 5.54 -4.51
C PHE A 248 -17.33 5.93 -3.25
N TRP A 249 -17.77 7.19 -3.17
CA TRP A 249 -18.63 7.72 -2.10
C TRP A 249 -20.09 7.31 -2.23
N TYR A 250 -20.56 6.98 -3.44
CA TYR A 250 -21.99 6.74 -3.70
C TYR A 250 -22.44 5.35 -3.24
N PHE A 251 -21.54 4.37 -3.28
CA PHE A 251 -21.85 2.99 -2.89
C PHE A 251 -21.46 2.66 -1.44
N ASP A 252 -21.07 3.66 -0.63
CA ASP A 252 -20.45 3.47 0.70
C ASP A 252 -19.26 2.46 0.67
N THR A 253 -18.70 2.24 -0.53
CA THR A 253 -17.62 1.28 -0.78
C THR A 253 -16.28 1.98 -0.66
N PHE A 254 -15.64 1.85 0.50
CA PHE A 254 -14.19 1.68 0.53
C PHE A 254 -13.85 0.25 0.06
N PRO A 255 -12.70 0.01 -0.60
CA PRO A 255 -12.72 -0.76 -1.84
C PRO A 255 -12.64 -2.29 -1.65
N TYR A 256 -13.39 -2.99 -2.52
CA TYR A 256 -13.35 -4.41 -2.89
C TYR A 256 -13.77 -5.47 -1.85
N SER A 257 -15.04 -5.92 -1.87
CA SER A 257 -15.34 -7.35 -2.14
C SER A 257 -16.84 -7.68 -2.26
N GLU A 258 -17.74 -6.71 -2.48
CA GLU A 258 -19.18 -6.99 -2.59
C GLU A 258 -19.78 -6.46 -3.89
N ILE A 259 -19.09 -6.70 -5.02
CA ILE A 259 -19.67 -6.77 -6.37
C ILE A 259 -19.42 -8.17 -6.95
#